data_AF-A0A1N7NYV0-F1
#
_entry.id   AF-A0A1N7NYV0-F1
#
_cell.length_a   1.000
_cell.length_b   1.000
_cell.length_c   1.000
_cell.angle_alpha   90.00
_cell.angle_beta   90.00
_cell.angle_gamma   90.00
#
_symmetry.space_group_name_H-M   'P 1'
#
loop_
_entity.id
_entity.type
_entity.pdbx_description
1 polymer ?
#
loop_
_entity_poly.entity_id
_entity_poly.type
_entity_poly.pdbx_seq_one_letter_code
_entity_poly.pdbx_strand_id
1 'polypeptide(L)'
;MQFTIISYIAIITLFVAIIFLKKKNNGLLFSIIILNAVTETILSINNNLICTMLYCYVHFILWFCLLFKIFKEKRQLKYIISFYSFFCLLNGLCWEGLKSFNNYSFALGTFIYVVSFIIFSLKSLKQENFQLLLSNNYILLSSPVLFFLGMTFIFAFDINELYKEEIAEKGSFLYYWINYPMNIVYYSLINLYIYKENKSHVHV
;
A
#
# COMPACT_ATOMS: atom_id res chain seq x y z
N MET A 1 19.19 5.19 15.90
CA MET A 1 17.82 4.62 15.80
C MET A 1 16.85 5.70 16.19
N GLN A 2 16.07 6.21 15.24
CA GLN A 2 15.01 7.17 15.55
C GLN A 2 13.74 6.61 14.91
N PHE A 3 12.88 6.01 15.73
CA PHE A 3 11.59 5.52 15.27
C PHE A 3 10.70 6.71 14.93
N THR A 4 10.07 6.66 13.76
CA THR A 4 9.09 7.68 13.38
C THR A 4 7.72 7.32 13.94
N ILE A 5 6.81 8.30 13.97
CA ILE A 5 5.41 8.08 14.35
C ILE A 5 4.78 6.98 13.49
N ILE A 6 5.12 6.93 12.19
CA ILE A 6 4.61 5.92 11.24
C ILE A 6 5.10 4.53 11.64
N SER A 7 6.37 4.40 12.03
CA SER A 7 6.94 3.14 12.48
C SER A 7 6.20 2.59 13.72
N TYR A 8 5.83 3.46 14.67
CA TYR A 8 4.99 3.06 15.81
C TYR A 8 3.59 2.61 15.39
N ILE A 9 2.93 3.35 14.49
CA ILE A 9 1.60 2.99 13.97
C ILE A 9 1.63 1.62 13.27
N ALA A 10 2.65 1.35 12.47
CA ALA A 10 2.82 0.08 11.78
C ALA A 10 2.98 -1.09 12.76
N ILE A 11 3.81 -0.91 13.80
CA ILE A 11 4.03 -1.92 14.85
C ILE A 11 2.77 -2.14 15.67
N ILE A 12 2.07 -1.08 16.08
CA ILE A 12 0.79 -1.20 16.80
C ILE A 12 -0.23 -1.94 15.94
N THR A 13 -0.33 -1.61 14.65
CA THR A 13 -1.23 -2.30 13.72
C THR A 13 -0.87 -3.78 13.58
N LEU A 14 0.42 -4.14 13.61
CA LEU A 14 0.86 -5.53 13.65
C LEU A 14 0.39 -6.24 14.92
N PHE A 15 0.56 -5.63 16.10
CA PHE A 15 0.07 -6.20 17.35
C PHE A 15 -1.46 -6.40 17.34
N VAL A 16 -2.21 -5.40 16.86
CA VAL A 16 -3.67 -5.49 16.68
C VAL A 16 -4.02 -6.64 15.73
N ALA A 17 -3.30 -6.79 14.61
CA ALA A 17 -3.53 -7.88 13.68
C ALA A 17 -3.22 -9.26 14.28
N ILE A 18 -2.15 -9.40 15.07
CA ILE A 18 -1.81 -10.68 15.73
C ILE A 18 -2.94 -11.12 16.68
N ILE A 19 -3.52 -10.17 17.42
CA ILE A 19 -4.56 -10.46 18.43
C ILE A 19 -5.91 -10.74 17.77
N PHE A 20 -6.32 -9.91 16.81
CA PHE A 20 -7.70 -9.89 16.32
C PHE A 20 -7.90 -10.52 14.93
N LEU A 21 -6.84 -10.73 14.15
CA LEU A 21 -6.96 -11.24 12.77
C LEU A 21 -6.70 -12.74 12.69
N LYS A 22 -7.72 -13.53 12.32
CA LYS A 22 -7.55 -14.96 12.06
C LYS A 22 -6.73 -15.20 10.78
N LYS A 23 -5.48 -15.66 10.93
CA LYS A 23 -4.50 -15.88 9.85
C LYS A 23 -5.01 -16.75 8.69
N LYS A 24 -5.86 -17.76 8.97
CA LYS A 24 -6.36 -18.73 7.97
C LYS A 24 -7.13 -18.07 6.81
N ASN A 25 -7.90 -17.01 7.10
CA ASN A 25 -8.73 -16.35 6.10
C ASN A 25 -8.05 -15.10 5.52
N ASN A 26 -7.24 -14.42 6.34
CA ASN A 26 -6.68 -13.10 6.05
C ASN A 26 -5.15 -13.10 5.85
N GLY A 27 -4.58 -14.23 5.42
CA GLY A 27 -3.13 -14.41 5.28
C GLY A 27 -2.45 -13.34 4.42
N LEU A 28 -3.09 -12.88 3.33
CA LEU A 28 -2.54 -11.81 2.48
C LEU A 28 -2.42 -10.47 3.21
N LEU A 29 -3.46 -10.06 3.93
CA LEU A 29 -3.42 -8.84 4.73
C LEU A 29 -2.36 -8.95 5.83
N PHE A 30 -2.29 -10.10 6.49
CA PHE A 30 -1.27 -10.34 7.51
C PHE A 30 0.15 -10.22 6.94
N SER A 31 0.39 -10.74 5.73
CA SER A 31 1.66 -10.56 5.02
C SER A 31 1.96 -9.09 4.70
N ILE A 32 0.97 -8.30 4.30
CA ILE A 32 1.13 -6.86 4.06
C ILE A 32 1.53 -6.14 5.36
N ILE A 33 0.84 -6.43 6.47
CA ILE A 33 1.10 -5.78 7.76
C ILE A 33 2.50 -6.14 8.28
N ILE A 34 2.89 -7.42 8.17
CA ILE A 34 4.25 -7.85 8.52
C ILE A 34 5.27 -7.12 7.65
N LEU A 35 5.06 -7.10 6.32
CA LEU A 35 5.98 -6.43 5.40
C LEU A 35 6.18 -4.97 5.81
N ASN A 36 5.10 -4.24 6.08
CA ASN A 36 5.17 -2.83 6.48
C ASN A 36 5.94 -2.66 7.81
N ALA A 37 5.63 -3.46 8.83
CA ALA A 37 6.31 -3.35 10.13
C ALA A 37 7.80 -3.72 10.04
N VAL A 38 8.16 -4.75 9.27
CA VAL A 38 9.55 -5.15 9.04
C VAL A 38 10.29 -4.07 8.26
N THR A 39 9.70 -3.50 7.22
CA THR A 39 10.35 -2.43 6.44
C THR A 39 10.55 -1.18 7.28
N GLU A 40 9.55 -0.74 8.05
CA GLU A 40 9.67 0.42 8.94
C GLU A 40 10.78 0.22 9.99
N THR A 41 10.87 -0.97 10.58
CA THR A 41 11.94 -1.29 11.55
C THR A 41 13.31 -1.30 10.88
N ILE A 42 13.47 -1.94 9.71
CA ILE A 42 14.75 -1.97 8.99
C ILE A 42 15.18 -0.56 8.59
N LEU A 43 14.27 0.26 8.03
CA LEU A 43 14.60 1.62 7.59
C LEU A 43 14.97 2.55 8.75
N SER A 44 14.42 2.33 9.95
CA SER A 44 14.81 3.07 11.16
C SER A 44 16.25 2.77 11.64
N ILE A 45 16.82 1.64 11.20
CA ILE A 45 18.16 1.15 11.54
C ILE A 45 19.15 1.48 10.43
N ASN A 46 18.79 1.15 9.19
CA ASN A 46 19.64 1.30 8.02
C ASN A 46 18.80 1.64 6.79
N ASN A 47 19.08 2.80 6.20
CA ASN A 47 18.41 3.25 4.98
C ASN A 47 19.03 2.58 3.75
N ASN A 48 18.74 1.28 3.56
CA ASN A 48 19.24 0.50 2.44
C ASN A 48 18.28 0.58 1.23
N LEU A 49 18.77 1.13 0.12
CA LEU A 49 18.02 1.27 -1.14
C LEU A 49 17.46 -0.07 -1.62
N ILE A 50 18.22 -1.16 -1.53
CA ILE A 50 17.76 -2.48 -1.99
C ILE A 50 16.53 -2.95 -1.19
N CYS A 51 16.51 -2.69 0.11
CA CYS A 51 15.37 -3.03 0.97
C CYS A 51 14.12 -2.23 0.57
N THR A 52 14.25 -0.94 0.24
CA THR A 52 13.12 -0.11 -0.20
C THR A 52 12.52 -0.59 -1.53
N MET A 53 13.34 -1.08 -2.45
CA MET A 53 12.88 -1.61 -3.74
C MET A 53 12.13 -2.92 -3.59
N LEU A 54 12.72 -3.85 -2.83
CA LEU A 54 12.08 -5.13 -2.54
C LEU A 54 10.76 -4.90 -1.81
N TYR A 55 10.73 -3.97 -0.86
CA TYR A 55 9.49 -3.53 -0.23
C TYR A 55 8.47 -3.03 -1.25
N CYS A 56 8.82 -2.04 -2.07
CA CYS A 56 7.90 -1.45 -3.05
C CYS A 56 7.33 -2.52 -3.98
N TYR A 57 8.19 -3.37 -4.54
CA TYR A 57 7.79 -4.47 -5.42
C TYR A 57 6.85 -5.47 -4.75
N VAL A 58 7.23 -6.00 -3.58
CA VAL A 58 6.44 -7.00 -2.86
C VAL A 58 5.13 -6.40 -2.36
N HIS A 59 5.15 -5.15 -1.90
CA HIS A 59 3.96 -4.44 -1.41
C HIS A 59 2.89 -4.33 -2.51
N PHE A 60 3.26 -3.89 -3.71
CA PHE A 60 2.32 -3.84 -4.84
C PHE A 60 1.82 -5.24 -5.27
N ILE A 61 2.70 -6.24 -5.31
CA ILE A 61 2.26 -7.61 -5.65
C ILE A 61 1.23 -8.13 -4.65
N LEU A 62 1.45 -7.91 -3.35
CA LEU A 62 0.50 -8.35 -2.32
C LEU A 62 -0.84 -7.63 -2.47
N TRP A 63 -0.82 -6.33 -2.72
CA TRP A 63 -2.03 -5.53 -2.94
C TRP A 63 -2.77 -5.94 -4.22
N PHE A 64 -2.08 -6.21 -5.33
CA PHE A 64 -2.69 -6.79 -6.52
C PHE A 64 -3.31 -8.15 -6.22
N CYS A 65 -2.59 -9.04 -5.55
CA CYS A 65 -3.13 -10.35 -5.18
C CYS A 65 -4.41 -10.21 -4.35
N LEU A 66 -4.45 -9.25 -3.43
CA LEU A 66 -5.61 -8.99 -2.57
C LEU A 66 -6.79 -8.43 -3.38
N LEU A 67 -6.55 -7.43 -4.23
CA LEU A 67 -7.55 -6.82 -5.12
C LEU A 67 -8.22 -7.84 -6.04
N PHE A 68 -7.42 -8.56 -6.81
CA PHE A 68 -7.93 -9.49 -7.80
C PHE A 68 -8.53 -10.76 -7.18
N LYS A 69 -8.09 -11.14 -5.96
CA LYS A 69 -8.73 -12.23 -5.21
C LYS A 69 -10.14 -11.86 -4.78
N ILE A 70 -10.36 -10.66 -4.25
CA ILE A 70 -11.68 -10.21 -3.76
C ILE A 70 -12.66 -10.00 -4.92
N PHE A 71 -12.22 -9.37 -6.01
CA PHE A 71 -13.04 -9.21 -7.22
C PHE A 71 -13.14 -10.47 -8.10
N LYS A 72 -12.45 -11.57 -7.73
CA LYS A 72 -12.45 -12.87 -8.41
C LYS A 72 -11.88 -12.86 -9.85
N GLU A 73 -11.05 -11.88 -10.20
CA GLU A 73 -10.49 -11.67 -11.55
C GLU A 73 -9.09 -12.33 -11.75
N LYS A 74 -8.92 -13.58 -11.32
CA LYS A 74 -7.61 -14.27 -11.29
C LYS A 74 -6.84 -14.29 -12.62
N ARG A 75 -7.53 -14.28 -13.76
CA ARG A 75 -6.89 -14.26 -15.08
C ARG A 75 -6.16 -12.95 -15.33
N GLN A 76 -6.80 -11.83 -15.01
CA GLN A 76 -6.24 -10.50 -15.20
C GLN A 76 -5.06 -10.24 -14.27
N LEU A 77 -5.08 -10.83 -13.05
CA LEU A 77 -3.96 -10.76 -12.10
C LEU A 77 -2.65 -11.25 -12.71
N LYS A 78 -2.67 -12.37 -13.46
CA LYS A 78 -1.47 -12.92 -14.09
C LYS A 78 -0.84 -11.93 -15.06
N TYR A 79 -1.65 -11.31 -15.91
CA TYR A 79 -1.17 -10.32 -16.87
C TYR A 79 -0.61 -9.07 -16.18
N ILE A 80 -1.28 -8.59 -15.13
CA ILE A 80 -0.83 -7.41 -14.37
C ILE A 80 0.47 -7.67 -13.62
N ILE A 81 0.61 -8.81 -12.94
CA ILE A 81 1.87 -9.15 -12.26
C ILE A 81 2.99 -9.30 -13.30
N SER A 82 2.76 -10.02 -14.40
CA SER A 82 3.77 -10.17 -15.45
C SER A 82 4.20 -8.84 -16.04
N PHE A 83 3.25 -7.94 -16.33
CA PHE A 83 3.53 -6.61 -16.85
C PHE A 83 4.30 -5.74 -15.83
N TYR A 84 3.85 -5.70 -14.58
CA TYR A 84 4.50 -4.93 -13.53
C TYR A 84 5.91 -5.43 -13.21
N SER A 85 6.10 -6.75 -13.13
CA SER A 85 7.41 -7.37 -12.92
C SER A 85 8.36 -7.09 -14.09
N PHE A 86 7.87 -7.18 -15.33
CA PHE A 86 8.66 -6.84 -16.50
C PHE A 86 9.11 -5.37 -16.48
N PHE A 87 8.19 -4.46 -16.15
CA PHE A 87 8.52 -3.04 -16.00
C PHE A 87 9.55 -2.80 -14.89
N CYS A 88 9.37 -3.40 -13.71
CA CYS A 88 10.33 -3.28 -12.61
C CYS A 88 11.73 -3.77 -13.04
N LEU A 89 11.83 -4.90 -13.72
CA LEU A 89 13.10 -5.42 -14.22
C LEU A 89 13.77 -4.46 -15.21
N LEU A 90 13.02 -3.92 -16.16
CA LEU A 90 13.55 -2.93 -17.11
C LEU A 90 13.99 -1.65 -16.40
N ASN A 91 13.18 -1.14 -15.47
CA ASN A 91 13.48 0.08 -14.73
C ASN A 91 14.76 -0.09 -13.88
N GLY A 92 14.94 -1.26 -13.25
CA GLY A 92 16.14 -1.57 -12.47
C GLY A 92 17.41 -1.72 -13.30
N LEU A 93 17.31 -2.16 -14.56
CA LEU A 93 18.46 -2.48 -15.42
C LEU A 93 18.83 -1.38 -16.43
N CYS A 94 17.87 -0.63 -16.99
CA CYS A 94 18.07 0.09 -18.25
C CYS A 94 17.92 1.62 -18.20
N TRP A 95 17.10 2.19 -17.31
CA TRP A 95 16.78 3.63 -17.38
C TRP A 95 17.65 4.51 -16.48
N GLU A 96 17.48 4.43 -15.16
CA GLU A 96 18.17 5.33 -14.22
C GLU A 96 18.75 4.60 -12.99
N GLY A 97 18.61 3.27 -12.98
CA GLY A 97 19.19 2.39 -11.97
C GLY A 97 18.53 2.50 -10.60
N LEU A 98 19.29 2.16 -9.57
CA LEU A 98 18.81 1.96 -8.20
C LEU A 98 18.31 3.25 -7.49
N LYS A 99 18.50 4.44 -8.06
CA LYS A 99 18.16 5.70 -7.36
C LYS A 99 16.71 6.12 -7.57
N SER A 100 16.19 6.03 -8.79
CA SER A 100 14.82 6.42 -9.14
C SER A 100 13.89 5.22 -9.37
N PHE A 101 14.39 3.99 -9.20
CA PHE A 101 13.57 2.77 -9.30
C PHE A 101 12.25 2.89 -8.53
N ASN A 102 12.33 3.34 -7.27
CA ASN A 102 11.16 3.45 -6.41
C ASN A 102 10.15 4.44 -6.99
N ASN A 103 10.60 5.51 -7.63
CA ASN A 103 9.74 6.58 -8.09
C ASN A 103 8.84 6.12 -9.23
N TYR A 104 9.42 5.62 -10.32
CA TYR A 104 8.64 5.15 -11.46
C TYR A 104 7.88 3.85 -11.17
N SER A 105 8.49 2.90 -10.46
CA SER A 105 7.82 1.64 -10.12
C SER A 105 6.63 1.88 -9.21
N PHE A 106 6.75 2.80 -8.24
CA PHE A 106 5.63 3.16 -7.36
C PHE A 106 4.53 3.90 -8.11
N ALA A 107 4.88 4.85 -9.00
CA ALA A 107 3.92 5.56 -9.82
C ALA A 107 3.13 4.61 -10.73
N LEU A 108 3.81 3.69 -11.42
CA LEU A 108 3.16 2.70 -12.26
C LEU A 108 2.29 1.72 -11.45
N GLY A 109 2.82 1.22 -10.32
CA GLY A 109 2.10 0.33 -9.42
C GLY A 109 0.80 0.96 -8.92
N THR A 110 0.88 2.24 -8.53
CA THR A 110 -0.28 3.05 -8.12
C THR A 110 -1.28 3.19 -9.25
N PHE A 111 -0.83 3.56 -10.45
CA PHE A 111 -1.70 3.72 -11.61
C PHE A 111 -2.46 2.43 -11.89
N ILE A 112 -1.77 1.29 -11.97
CA ILE A 112 -2.40 -0.02 -12.22
C ILE A 112 -3.40 -0.35 -11.10
N TYR A 113 -3.03 -0.15 -9.83
CA TYR A 113 -3.89 -0.49 -8.70
C TYR A 113 -5.17 0.33 -8.71
N VAL A 114 -5.03 1.66 -8.78
CA VAL A 114 -6.15 2.60 -8.68
C VAL A 114 -7.08 2.45 -9.89
N VAL A 115 -6.53 2.35 -11.10
CA VAL A 115 -7.35 2.13 -12.31
C VAL A 115 -8.09 0.79 -12.23
N SER A 116 -7.42 -0.29 -11.81
CA SER A 116 -8.07 -1.60 -11.63
C SER A 116 -9.16 -1.54 -10.58
N PHE A 117 -8.90 -0.89 -9.44
CA PHE A 117 -9.88 -0.69 -8.37
C PHE A 117 -11.12 0.04 -8.89
N ILE A 118 -10.95 1.17 -9.60
CA ILE A 118 -12.06 1.93 -10.18
C ILE A 118 -12.85 1.09 -11.19
N ILE A 119 -12.17 0.41 -12.12
CA ILE A 119 -12.83 -0.41 -13.14
C ILE A 119 -13.66 -1.52 -12.49
N PHE A 120 -13.13 -2.20 -11.47
CA PHE A 120 -13.86 -3.27 -10.78
C PHE A 120 -15.01 -2.77 -9.92
N SER A 121 -14.84 -1.61 -9.28
CA SER A 121 -15.93 -0.95 -8.56
C SER A 121 -17.06 -0.56 -9.51
N LEU A 122 -16.75 0.02 -10.67
CA LEU A 122 -17.75 0.34 -11.69
C LEU A 122 -18.41 -0.90 -12.28
N LYS A 123 -17.65 -1.97 -12.52
CA LYS A 123 -18.20 -3.27 -12.96
C LYS A 123 -19.15 -3.84 -11.93
N SER A 124 -18.79 -3.80 -10.65
CA SER A 124 -19.63 -4.29 -9.54
C SER A 124 -20.90 -3.45 -9.39
N LEU A 125 -20.82 -2.13 -9.59
CA LEU A 125 -21.97 -1.23 -9.59
C LEU A 125 -22.93 -1.53 -10.75
N LYS A 126 -22.40 -1.73 -11.97
CA LYS A 126 -23.20 -2.14 -13.15
C LYS A 126 -23.89 -3.49 -12.98
N GLN A 127 -23.34 -4.37 -12.14
CA GLN A 127 -23.89 -5.68 -11.83
C GLN A 127 -24.77 -5.68 -10.57
N GLU A 128 -25.05 -4.50 -10.00
CA GLU A 128 -25.83 -4.33 -8.76
C GLU A 128 -25.28 -5.15 -7.57
N ASN A 129 -23.97 -5.41 -7.56
CA ASN A 129 -23.31 -6.17 -6.51
C ASN A 129 -23.00 -5.28 -5.29
N PHE A 130 -24.05 -4.76 -4.66
CA PHE A 130 -23.96 -3.92 -3.47
C PHE A 130 -23.39 -4.69 -2.28
N GLN A 131 -23.57 -6.01 -2.24
CA GLN A 131 -22.99 -6.86 -1.20
C GLN A 131 -21.46 -6.71 -1.14
N LEU A 132 -20.79 -6.68 -2.30
CA LEU A 132 -19.35 -6.45 -2.34
C LEU A 132 -19.00 -5.01 -1.95
N LEU A 133 -19.68 -4.01 -2.51
CA LEU A 133 -19.39 -2.58 -2.28
C LEU A 133 -19.58 -2.15 -0.82
N LEU A 134 -20.53 -2.77 -0.10
CA LEU A 134 -20.81 -2.49 1.31
C LEU A 134 -20.06 -3.43 2.26
N SER A 135 -19.27 -4.36 1.74
CA SER A 135 -18.55 -5.34 2.56
C SER A 135 -17.31 -4.73 3.25
N ASN A 136 -16.88 -5.36 4.34
CA ASN A 136 -15.60 -5.06 4.99
C ASN A 136 -14.42 -5.17 4.00
N ASN A 137 -14.49 -6.11 3.06
CA ASN A 137 -13.45 -6.28 2.04
C ASN A 137 -13.29 -5.05 1.16
N TYR A 138 -14.35 -4.30 0.89
CA TYR A 138 -14.26 -3.06 0.12
C TYR A 138 -13.51 -1.96 0.90
N ILE A 139 -13.73 -1.86 2.22
CA ILE A 139 -12.96 -0.97 3.11
C ILE A 139 -11.48 -1.31 3.01
N LEU A 140 -11.14 -2.60 3.09
CA LEU A 140 -9.76 -3.06 2.96
C LEU A 140 -9.13 -2.70 1.60
N LEU A 141 -9.87 -2.89 0.51
CA LEU A 141 -9.39 -2.55 -0.83
C LEU A 141 -9.24 -1.04 -1.06
N SER A 142 -10.04 -0.23 -0.36
CA SER A 142 -9.91 1.22 -0.42
C SER A 142 -8.75 1.76 0.41
N SER A 143 -8.23 0.98 1.37
CA SER A 143 -7.22 1.47 2.32
C SER A 143 -5.95 2.01 1.66
N PRO A 144 -5.34 1.36 0.65
CA PRO A 144 -4.11 1.88 0.05
C PRO A 144 -4.37 2.97 -0.99
N VAL A 145 -5.62 3.25 -1.41
CA VAL A 145 -5.91 4.12 -2.56
C VAL A 145 -5.39 5.55 -2.33
N LEU A 146 -5.77 6.16 -1.20
CA LEU A 146 -5.31 7.51 -0.86
C LEU A 146 -3.81 7.54 -0.61
N PHE A 147 -3.26 6.51 0.04
CA PHE A 147 -1.83 6.39 0.27
C PHE A 147 -1.04 6.31 -1.05
N PHE A 148 -1.46 5.45 -1.97
CA PHE A 148 -0.82 5.31 -3.29
C PHE A 148 -0.90 6.61 -4.09
N LEU A 149 -2.06 7.26 -4.14
CA LEU A 149 -2.21 8.53 -4.84
C LEU A 149 -1.33 9.63 -4.21
N GLY A 150 -1.43 9.82 -2.89
CA GLY A 150 -0.66 10.83 -2.18
C GLY A 150 0.83 10.65 -2.33
N MET A 151 1.34 9.43 -2.11
CA MET A 151 2.76 9.15 -2.26
C MET A 151 3.23 9.25 -3.71
N THR A 152 2.38 8.91 -4.69
CA THR A 152 2.73 9.10 -6.12
C THR A 152 2.92 10.57 -6.46
N PHE A 153 2.15 11.50 -5.89
CA PHE A 153 2.39 12.92 -6.12
C PHE A 153 3.73 13.41 -5.58
N ILE A 154 4.30 12.74 -4.56
CA ILE A 154 5.66 13.03 -4.08
C ILE A 154 6.68 12.38 -5.02
N PHE A 155 6.48 11.11 -5.37
CA PHE A 155 7.45 10.29 -6.10
C PHE A 155 7.51 10.60 -7.60
N ALA A 156 6.39 10.92 -8.25
CA ALA A 156 6.27 10.98 -9.70
C ALA A 156 7.04 12.13 -10.36
N PHE A 157 7.40 13.17 -9.61
CA PHE A 157 8.14 14.30 -10.15
C PHE A 157 9.66 14.12 -10.10
N ASP A 158 10.18 13.11 -9.41
CA ASP A 158 11.62 12.79 -9.27
C ASP A 158 12.54 13.99 -8.91
N ILE A 159 11.95 15.08 -8.41
CA ILE A 159 12.67 16.29 -8.04
C ILE A 159 12.96 16.19 -6.55
N ASN A 160 14.22 15.91 -6.20
CA ASN A 160 14.71 15.89 -4.81
C ASN A 160 14.40 17.21 -4.05
N GLU A 161 14.19 18.31 -4.79
CA GLU A 161 13.85 19.62 -4.25
C GLU A 161 12.41 19.68 -3.70
N LEU A 162 11.45 18.96 -4.30
CA LEU A 162 10.06 18.87 -3.82
C LEU A 162 9.96 18.17 -2.46
N TYR A 163 10.86 17.22 -2.18
CA TYR A 163 10.96 16.59 -0.85
C TYR A 163 11.47 17.55 0.23
N LYS A 164 12.24 18.55 -0.18
CA LYS A 164 12.89 19.53 0.70
C LYS A 164 12.20 20.90 0.62
N GLU A 165 11.11 21.00 -0.11
CA GLU A 165 10.34 22.22 -0.22
C GLU A 165 9.63 22.47 1.11
N GLU A 166 10.06 23.53 1.79
CA GLU A 166 9.47 23.95 3.05
C GLU A 166 8.12 24.60 2.79
N ILE A 167 7.09 24.11 3.47
CA ILE A 167 5.76 24.70 3.46
C ILE A 167 5.57 25.40 4.79
N ALA A 168 5.39 26.71 4.73
CA ALA A 168 5.14 27.61 5.86
C ALA A 168 6.33 27.86 6.81
N GLU A 169 6.74 26.89 7.63
CA GLU A 169 7.76 27.07 8.67
C GLU A 169 9.05 26.28 8.40
N LYS A 170 10.14 26.69 9.05
CA LYS A 170 11.45 26.04 8.91
C LYS A 170 11.38 24.60 9.43
N GLY A 171 11.70 23.63 8.55
CA GLY A 171 11.63 22.20 8.88
C GLY A 171 10.30 21.49 8.60
N SER A 172 9.26 22.18 8.10
CA SER A 172 8.03 21.54 7.65
C SER A 172 8.03 21.28 6.14
N PHE A 173 8.59 20.14 5.75
CA PHE A 173 8.67 19.74 4.35
C PHE A 173 7.34 19.20 3.80
N LEU A 174 7.05 19.47 2.52
CA LEU A 174 5.92 18.90 1.78
C LEU A 174 5.80 17.38 1.98
N TYR A 175 6.95 16.69 2.04
CA TYR A 175 7.01 15.26 2.31
C TYR A 175 6.27 14.87 3.58
N TYR A 176 6.47 15.57 4.70
CA TYR A 176 5.81 15.24 5.97
C TYR A 176 4.31 15.51 5.93
N TRP A 177 3.91 16.60 5.26
CA TRP A 177 2.50 17.00 5.11
C TRP A 177 1.67 16.00 4.30
N ILE A 178 2.29 15.30 3.35
CA ILE A 178 1.60 14.24 2.60
C ILE A 178 1.79 12.89 3.31
N ASN A 179 3.02 12.54 3.70
CA ASN A 179 3.33 11.21 4.21
C ASN A 179 2.58 10.87 5.51
N TYR A 180 2.50 11.80 6.47
CA TYR A 180 1.81 11.50 7.74
C TYR A 180 0.29 11.28 7.56
N PRO A 181 -0.49 12.19 6.96
CA PRO A 181 -1.92 11.99 6.79
C PRO A 181 -2.25 10.74 5.96
N MET A 182 -1.48 10.48 4.90
CA MET A 182 -1.70 9.32 4.04
C MET A 182 -1.48 8.00 4.78
N ASN A 183 -0.43 7.90 5.59
CA ASN A 183 -0.20 6.72 6.44
C ASN A 183 -1.27 6.59 7.53
N ILE A 184 -1.69 7.69 8.16
CA ILE A 184 -2.75 7.66 9.18
C ILE A 184 -4.02 7.07 8.56
N VAL A 185 -4.48 7.59 7.42
CA VAL A 185 -5.68 7.07 6.73
C VAL A 185 -5.52 5.59 6.37
N TYR A 186 -4.36 5.21 5.81
CA TYR A 186 -4.07 3.83 5.44
C TYR A 186 -4.20 2.86 6.62
N TYR A 187 -3.49 3.12 7.72
CA TYR A 187 -3.51 2.25 8.89
C TYR A 187 -4.83 2.32 9.65
N SER A 188 -5.51 3.48 9.67
CA SER A 188 -6.85 3.59 10.27
C SER A 188 -7.87 2.71 9.54
N LEU A 189 -7.86 2.68 8.21
CA LEU A 189 -8.76 1.83 7.43
C LEU A 189 -8.43 0.34 7.59
N ILE A 190 -7.15 -0.03 7.67
CA ILE A 190 -6.74 -1.41 7.99
C ILE A 190 -7.23 -1.82 9.38
N ASN A 191 -7.03 -0.97 10.40
CA ASN A 191 -7.48 -1.27 11.76
C ASN A 191 -9.01 -1.33 11.85
N LEU A 192 -9.73 -0.46 11.13
CA LEU A 192 -11.19 -0.51 11.03
C LEU A 192 -11.66 -1.83 10.41
N TYR A 193 -10.98 -2.30 9.36
CA TYR A 193 -11.26 -3.61 8.78
C TYR A 193 -11.06 -4.73 9.80
N ILE A 194 -9.91 -4.76 10.48
CA ILE A 194 -9.59 -5.79 11.50
C ILE A 194 -10.67 -5.81 12.60
N TYR A 195 -11.07 -4.64 13.08
CA TYR A 195 -12.11 -4.50 14.10
C TYR A 195 -13.47 -5.05 13.63
N LYS A 196 -13.93 -4.64 12.44
CA LYS A 196 -15.22 -5.10 11.89
C LYS A 196 -15.21 -6.61 11.59
N GLU A 197 -14.10 -7.12 11.07
CA GLU A 197 -13.92 -8.54 10.80
C GLU A 197 -14.02 -9.32 12.11
N ASN A 198 -13.26 -8.94 13.15
CA ASN A 198 -13.33 -9.59 14.46
C ASN A 198 -14.74 -9.58 15.06
N LYS A 199 -15.44 -8.43 15.00
CA LYS A 199 -16.82 -8.33 15.50
C LYS A 199 -17.79 -9.25 14.76
N SER A 200 -17.64 -9.39 13.44
CA SER A 200 -18.48 -10.30 12.65
C SER A 200 -18.29 -11.77 13.06
N HIS A 201 -17.10 -12.16 13.55
CA HIS A 201 -16.83 -13.52 14.03
C HIS A 201 -17.31 -13.80 15.46
N VAL A 202 -17.59 -12.76 16.26
CA VAL A 202 -18.12 -12.92 17.64
C VAL A 202 -19.64 -13.11 17.63
N HIS A 203 -20.31 -12.75 16.54
CA HIS A 203 -21.77 -12.86 16.37
C HIS A 203 -22.21 -14.02 15.46
N VAL A 204 -21.32 -14.98 15.21
CA VAL A 204 -21.61 -16.27 14.55
C VAL A 204 -21.42 -17.38 15.56
#